data_AF-A0A380DXQ8-F1
#
_entry.id   AF-A0A380DXQ8-F1
#
_cell.length_a   1.000
_cell.length_b   1.000
_cell.length_c   1.000
_cell.angle_alpha   90.00
_cell.angle_beta   90.00
_cell.angle_gamma   90.00
#
_symmetry.space_group_name_H-M   'P 1'
#
loop_
_entity.id
_entity.type
_entity.pdbx_description
1 polymer ?
#
loop_
_entity_poly.entity_id
_entity_poly.type
_entity_poly.pdbx_seq_one_letter_code
_entity_poly.pdbx_strand_id
1 'polypeptide(L)'
;MTNTRRSTSSLIVHEQPKSPISEKFRGIRSNIMFANPDSAVQSIVITSEAPGAGKSTIAANLAVAYAQAGYKTLIVDGDMRKPTQHYILICQTMKDFQVYC
;
A
#
# COMPACT_ATOMS: atom_id res chain seq x y z
N MET A 1 -23.99 15.72 -14.06
CA MET A 1 -23.27 16.24 -12.87
C MET A 1 -22.59 15.09 -12.13
N THR A 2 -21.42 14.62 -12.56
CA THR A 2 -20.54 13.77 -11.74
C THR A 2 -19.11 14.08 -12.13
N ASN A 3 -18.57 15.13 -11.50
CA ASN A 3 -17.21 15.61 -11.71
C ASN A 3 -16.25 14.70 -10.93
N THR A 4 -15.73 13.65 -11.58
CA THR A 4 -14.75 12.73 -11.01
C THR A 4 -13.37 13.40 -10.94
N ARG A 5 -13.22 14.41 -10.07
CA ARG A 5 -11.89 14.86 -9.61
C ARG A 5 -11.38 13.90 -8.54
N ARG A 6 -10.82 12.75 -8.93
CA ARG A 6 -9.96 11.96 -8.03
C ARG A 6 -8.51 12.38 -8.22
N SER A 7 -8.17 13.56 -7.71
CA SER A 7 -6.79 14.04 -7.59
C SER A 7 -6.47 14.31 -6.11
N THR A 8 -6.30 13.24 -5.34
CA THR A 8 -5.60 13.28 -4.05
C THR A 8 -4.75 12.02 -3.97
N SER A 9 -3.54 12.15 -4.49
CA SER A 9 -2.34 11.40 -4.09
C SER A 9 -2.58 10.08 -3.35
N SER A 10 -3.01 9.04 -4.05
CA SER A 10 -3.29 7.74 -3.42
C SER A 10 -2.02 7.06 -2.87
N LEU A 11 -0.83 7.58 -3.21
CA LEU A 11 0.48 7.09 -2.77
C LEU A 11 1.27 8.16 -2.01
N ILE A 12 0.73 8.66 -0.89
CA ILE A 12 1.39 9.69 -0.06
C ILE A 12 2.79 9.29 0.41
N VAL A 13 3.06 8.00 0.63
CA VAL A 13 4.39 7.50 1.01
C VAL A 13 5.42 7.71 -0.09
N HIS A 14 4.99 7.63 -1.35
CA HIS A 14 5.85 7.92 -2.50
C HIS A 14 5.97 9.43 -2.74
N GLU A 15 4.84 10.14 -2.78
CA GLU A 15 4.80 11.55 -3.17
C GLU A 15 5.38 12.48 -2.11
N GLN A 16 5.17 12.17 -0.83
CA GLN A 16 5.63 12.97 0.30
C GLN A 16 6.34 12.07 1.32
N PRO A 17 7.54 11.55 0.99
CA PRO A 17 8.20 10.53 1.80
C PRO A 17 8.58 11.03 3.19
N LYS A 18 8.78 12.33 3.39
CA LYS A 18 9.14 12.92 4.70
C LYS A 18 7.93 13.42 5.50
N SER A 19 6.70 13.21 5.01
CA SER A 19 5.51 13.66 5.72
C SER A 19 5.28 12.87 7.02
N PRO A 20 4.64 13.46 8.04
CA PRO A 20 4.24 12.73 9.24
C PRO A 20 3.35 11.52 8.95
N ILE A 21 2.53 11.58 7.90
CA ILE A 21 1.67 10.47 7.46
C ILE A 21 2.52 9.32 6.93
N SER A 22 3.55 9.61 6.14
CA SER A 22 4.49 8.60 5.64
C SER A 22 5.27 7.91 6.77
N GLU A 23 5.64 8.66 7.82
CA GLU A 23 6.23 8.07 9.02
C GLU A 23 5.28 7.10 9.74
N LYS A 24 3.97 7.36 9.75
CA LYS A 24 2.99 6.38 10.30
C LYS A 24 2.99 5.08 9.51
N PHE A 25 3.10 5.11 8.18
CA PHE A 25 3.22 3.90 7.38
C PHE A 25 4.52 3.12 7.67
N ARG A 26 5.64 3.82 7.89
CA ARG A 26 6.90 3.19 8.35
C ARG A 26 6.75 2.54 9.72
N GLY A 27 6.04 3.21 10.64
CA GLY A 27 5.69 2.66 11.94
C GLY A 27 4.86 1.37 11.83
N ILE A 28 3.83 1.35 10.98
CA ILE A 28 3.01 0.15 10.73
C ILE A 28 3.89 -1.00 10.20
N ARG A 29 4.73 -0.73 9.20
CA ARG A 29 5.68 -1.73 8.67
C ARG A 29 6.57 -2.30 9.78
N SER A 30 7.18 -1.45 10.60
CA SER A 30 8.04 -1.89 11.70
C SER A 30 7.26 -2.74 12.71
N ASN A 31 6.05 -2.30 13.10
CA ASN A 31 5.20 -3.06 14.02
C ASN A 31 4.84 -4.44 13.47
N ILE A 32 4.56 -4.57 12.17
CA ILE A 32 4.30 -5.86 11.52
C ILE A 32 5.55 -6.74 11.55
N MET A 33 6.72 -6.18 11.25
CA MET A 33 7.99 -6.92 11.29
C MET A 33 8.33 -7.42 12.70
N PHE A 34 7.96 -6.66 13.74
CA PHE A 34 8.18 -7.05 15.14
C PHE A 34 7.03 -7.84 15.77
N ALA A 35 5.87 -7.96 15.09
CA ALA A 35 4.72 -8.68 15.62
C ALA A 35 4.97 -10.19 15.77
N ASN A 36 5.93 -10.74 15.01
CA ASN A 36 6.32 -12.14 15.08
C ASN A 36 7.84 -12.26 15.28
N PRO A 37 8.33 -12.37 16.52
CA PRO A 37 9.76 -12.42 16.81
C PRO A 37 10.41 -13.74 16.38
N ASP A 38 9.62 -14.83 16.29
CA ASP A 38 10.13 -16.17 16.00
C ASP A 38 10.22 -16.46 14.49
N SER A 39 9.50 -15.70 13.65
CA SER A 39 9.54 -15.91 12.20
C SER A 39 9.25 -14.63 11.41
N ALA A 40 9.98 -14.46 10.30
CA ALA A 40 9.78 -13.31 9.43
C ALA A 40 8.41 -13.35 8.73
N VAL A 41 7.61 -12.30 8.90
CA VAL A 41 6.33 -12.14 8.20
C VAL A 41 6.59 -11.81 6.73
N GLN A 42 6.38 -12.79 5.84
CA GLN A 42 6.61 -12.64 4.40
C GLN A 42 5.37 -12.20 3.62
N SER A 43 4.17 -12.43 4.17
CA SER A 43 2.89 -12.14 3.52
C SER A 43 1.86 -11.65 4.52
N ILE A 44 1.09 -10.63 4.13
CA ILE A 44 0.01 -10.06 4.94
C ILE A 44 -1.26 -9.91 4.10
N VAL A 45 -2.41 -10.11 4.74
CA VAL A 45 -3.73 -9.85 4.15
C VAL A 45 -4.31 -8.61 4.80
N ILE A 46 -4.72 -7.63 3.98
CA ILE A 46 -5.34 -6.39 4.44
C ILE A 46 -6.82 -6.44 4.08
N THR A 47 -7.67 -6.40 5.11
CA THR A 47 -9.13 -6.39 4.97
C THR A 47 -9.75 -5.32 5.86
N SER A 48 -11.01 -4.99 5.60
CA SER A 48 -11.79 -4.05 6.40
C SER A 48 -13.20 -4.58 6.62
N GLU A 49 -13.84 -4.15 7.71
CA GLU A 49 -15.22 -4.52 8.05
C GLU A 49 -16.23 -4.06 6.99
N ALA A 50 -15.98 -2.89 6.38
CA ALA A 50 -16.89 -2.27 5.42
C ALA A 50 -16.20 -1.87 4.10
N PRO A 51 -16.94 -1.84 2.97
CA PRO A 51 -16.50 -1.20 1.74
C PRO A 51 -16.18 0.29 1.99
N GLY A 52 -15.15 0.82 1.32
CA GLY A 52 -14.82 2.25 1.40
C GLY A 52 -13.99 2.67 2.62
N ALA A 53 -13.62 1.74 3.51
CA ALA A 53 -12.75 2.04 4.67
C ALA A 53 -11.29 2.42 4.31
N GLY A 54 -10.94 2.48 3.02
CA GLY A 54 -9.60 2.84 2.56
C GLY A 54 -8.58 1.70 2.57
N LYS A 55 -9.01 0.44 2.73
CA LYS A 55 -8.13 -0.76 2.73
C LYS A 55 -7.15 -0.79 1.54
N SER A 56 -7.63 -0.48 0.34
CA SER A 56 -6.81 -0.53 -0.88
C SER A 56 -5.71 0.55 -0.87
N THR A 57 -6.04 1.75 -0.39
CA THR A 57 -5.10 2.87 -0.23
C THR A 57 -4.03 2.55 0.82
N ILE A 58 -4.45 1.96 1.95
CA ILE A 58 -3.52 1.54 3.00
C ILE A 58 -2.57 0.46 2.45
N ALA A 59 -3.10 -0.54 1.75
CA ALA A 59 -2.31 -1.61 1.14
C ALA A 59 -1.25 -1.07 0.17
N ALA A 60 -1.63 -0.15 -0.72
CA ALA A 60 -0.70 0.44 -1.68
C ALA A 60 0.42 1.25 -1.02
N ASN A 61 0.08 2.12 -0.05
CA ASN A 61 1.08 2.92 0.68
C ASN A 61 2.00 2.07 1.55
N LEU A 62 1.46 1.03 2.18
CA LEU A 62 2.26 0.10 2.96
C LEU A 62 3.23 -0.67 2.05
N ALA A 63 2.77 -1.12 0.89
CA ALA A 63 3.63 -1.79 -0.10
C ALA A 63 4.79 -0.88 -0.56
N VAL A 64 4.51 0.41 -0.80
CA VAL A 64 5.57 1.40 -1.08
C VAL A 64 6.52 1.56 0.11
N ALA A 65 6.02 1.56 1.35
CA ALA A 65 6.87 1.66 2.54
C ALA A 65 7.80 0.45 2.72
N TYR A 66 7.37 -0.75 2.34
CA TYR A 66 8.24 -1.94 2.27
C TYR A 66 9.26 -1.81 1.14
N ALA A 67 8.84 -1.40 -0.06
CA ALA A 67 9.75 -1.19 -1.19
C ALA A 67 10.84 -0.14 -0.89
N GLN A 68 10.48 0.98 -0.26
CA GLN A 68 11.44 2.02 0.16
C GLN A 68 12.46 1.52 1.20
N ALA A 69 12.16 0.45 1.94
CA ALA A 69 13.11 -0.19 2.85
C ALA A 69 13.98 -1.26 2.18
N GLY A 70 13.87 -1.43 0.86
CA GLY A 70 14.68 -2.38 0.09
C GLY A 70 14.09 -3.79 0.00
N TYR A 71 12.86 -4.00 0.48
CA TYR A 71 12.19 -5.30 0.33
C TYR A 71 11.58 -5.42 -1.07
N LYS A 72 11.86 -6.55 -1.74
CA LYS A 72 11.17 -6.91 -2.98
C LYS A 72 9.70 -7.17 -2.66
N THR A 73 8.85 -6.21 -2.99
CA THR A 73 7.46 -6.18 -2.54
C THR A 73 6.51 -6.44 -3.70
N LEU A 74 5.56 -7.34 -3.49
CA LEU A 74 4.46 -7.63 -4.39
C LEU A 74 3.15 -7.25 -3.69
N ILE A 75 2.31 -6.49 -4.39
CA ILE A 75 0.92 -6.26 -3.99
C ILE A 75 0.01 -7.03 -4.95
N VAL A 76 -0.98 -7.72 -4.39
CA VAL A 76 -1.97 -8.50 -5.14
C VAL A 76 -3.36 -7.99 -4.77
N ASP A 77 -4.18 -7.67 -5.77
CA ASP A 77 -5.57 -7.26 -5.52
C ASP A 77 -6.47 -8.48 -5.33
N GLY A 78 -6.75 -8.82 -4.08
CA GLY A 78 -7.69 -9.90 -3.75
C GLY A 78 -9.17 -9.52 -3.91
N ASP A 79 -9.50 -8.24 -4.16
CA ASP A 79 -10.89 -7.80 -4.31
C ASP A 79 -11.36 -7.93 -5.77
N MET A 80 -11.71 -9.16 -6.16
CA MET A 80 -12.21 -9.45 -7.52
C MET A 80 -13.57 -8.81 -7.82
N ARG A 81 -14.31 -8.34 -6.81
CA ARG A 81 -15.63 -7.72 -7.03
C ARG A 81 -15.49 -6.26 -7.46
N LYS A 82 -14.56 -5.53 -6.83
CA LYS A 82 -14.30 -4.11 -7.12
C LYS A 82 -12.78 -3.86 -7.06
N PRO A 83 -12.01 -4.33 -8.06
CA PRO A 83 -10.57 -4.15 -8.06
C PRO A 83 -10.23 -2.66 -8.12
N THR A 84 -9.26 -2.26 -7.30
CA THR A 84 -8.89 -0.85 -7.13
C THR A 84 -7.38 -0.61 -7.19
N GLN A 85 -6.56 -1.66 -7.03
CA GLN A 85 -5.10 -1.50 -7.03
C GLN A 85 -4.57 -1.04 -8.38
N HIS A 86 -5.12 -1.51 -9.49
CA HIS A 86 -4.71 -1.05 -10.81
C HIS A 86 -4.93 0.46 -10.94
N TYR A 87 -6.07 1.00 -10.49
CA TYR A 87 -6.29 2.45 -10.52
C TYR A 87 -5.30 3.25 -9.65
N ILE A 88 -4.83 2.69 -8.54
CA ILE A 88 -3.91 3.35 -7.61
C ILE A 88 -2.46 3.30 -8.14
N LEU A 89 -2.08 2.21 -8.82
CA LEU A 89 -0.70 1.89 -9.17
C LEU A 89 -0.33 2.12 -10.64
N ILE A 90 -1.25 2.68 -11.45
CA ILE A 90 -1.14 2.82 -12.92
C ILE A 90 0.15 3.50 -13.45
N CYS A 91 1.03 4.07 -12.63
CA CYS A 91 2.16 4.82 -13.16
C CYS A 91 3.43 4.84 -12.29
N GLN A 92 3.81 3.73 -11.64
CA GLN A 92 5.11 3.69 -10.94
C GLN A 92 5.79 2.32 -11.05
N THR A 93 6.49 2.08 -12.15
CA THR A 93 7.54 1.06 -12.19
C THR A 93 8.77 1.60 -11.43
N MET A 94 8.76 1.48 -10.10
CA MET A 94 10.01 1.53 -9.34
C MET A 94 10.77 0.23 -9.64
N LYS A 95 12.08 0.32 -9.88
CA LYS A 95 12.91 -0.83 -10.31
C LYS A 95 12.85 -2.04 -9.36
N ASP A 96 12.42 -1.83 -8.11
CA ASP A 96 12.33 -2.83 -7.04
C ASP A 96 10.89 -3.24 -6.68
N PHE A 97 9.90 -2.68 -7.38
CA PHE A 97 8.46 -2.88 -7.12
C PHE A 97 7.82 -3.62 -8.29
N GLN A 98 7.33 -4.83 -8.05
CA GLN A 98 6.52 -5.55 -9.03
C GLN A 98 5.06 -5.44 -8.63
N VAL A 99 4.25 -4.87 -9.52
CA VAL A 99 2.79 -4.83 -9.39
C VAL A 99 2.23 -5.95 -10.24
N TYR A 100 1.53 -6.89 -9.62
CA TYR A 100 0.62 -7.78 -10.34
C TYR A 100 -0.79 -7.48 -9.83
N CYS A 101 -1.62 -6.95 -10.73
CA CYS A 101 -3.06 -6.83 -10.49
C CYS A 101 -3.74 -8.14 -10.82
#